data_AF-A0A059X8G9-F1
#
_entry.id   AF-A0A059X8G9-F1
#
_cell.length_a   1.000
_cell.length_b   1.000
_cell.length_c   1.000
_cell.angle_alpha   90.00
_cell.angle_beta   90.00
_cell.angle_gamma   90.00
#
_symmetry.space_group_name_H-M   'P 1'
#
loop_
_entity.id
_entity.type
_entity.pdbx_description
1 polymer ?
#
loop_
_entity_poly.entity_id
_entity_poly.type
_entity_poly.pdbx_seq_one_letter_code
_entity_poly.pdbx_strand_id
1 'polypeptide(L)'
;MTAATLLAHFRERSHPAFLPGFAEAFSEPASLVFHNSVELLASAEQIASQRAWKVMGLDAGYVDENVDWHRDPISEVNWPLEYHADINLMRGDGSDVRVLWELNRLPHFITLACAYSLSKDERFAAEFLNQLGSWRAQNPFGYGANWNCAMEVALRAMSLLGAFEAFRHSPVVDENQLANILALFDEHGTFIRENLEFSYVATSNHYLSDLIGLVWLGVMLPELENAAEWLDFGKREMLREMDKQILTV
;
A
#
# COMPACT_ATOMS: atom_id res chain seq x y z
N MET A 1 16.44 -4.43 -19.98
CA MET A 1 15.25 -5.31 -20.13
C MET A 1 14.20 -4.52 -20.89
N THR A 2 13.53 -5.09 -21.90
CA THR A 2 12.40 -4.40 -22.55
C THR A 2 11.16 -4.48 -21.66
N ALA A 3 10.17 -3.60 -21.87
CA ALA A 3 8.95 -3.59 -21.06
C ALA A 3 8.20 -4.94 -21.11
N ALA A 4 8.12 -5.56 -22.29
CA ALA A 4 7.52 -6.89 -22.44
C ALA A 4 8.30 -7.99 -21.68
N THR A 5 9.63 -7.97 -21.72
CA THR A 5 10.44 -8.92 -20.94
C THR A 5 10.34 -8.69 -19.43
N LEU A 6 10.15 -7.45 -19.00
CA LEU A 6 9.93 -7.11 -17.60
C LEU A 6 8.56 -7.62 -17.12
N LEU A 7 7.51 -7.44 -17.93
CA LEU A 7 6.19 -7.99 -17.64
C LEU A 7 6.21 -9.52 -17.57
N ALA A 8 6.87 -10.18 -18.52
CA ALA A 8 7.05 -11.63 -18.48
C ALA A 8 7.79 -12.07 -17.22
N HIS A 9 8.88 -11.39 -16.85
CA HIS A 9 9.61 -11.65 -15.61
C HIS A 9 8.71 -11.54 -14.37
N PHE A 10 7.94 -10.47 -14.23
CA PHE A 10 7.01 -10.31 -13.10
C PHE A 10 5.85 -11.30 -13.13
N ARG A 11 5.46 -11.86 -14.28
CA ARG A 11 4.44 -12.92 -14.35
C ARG A 11 5.01 -14.30 -14.02
N GLU A 12 6.25 -14.57 -14.36
CA GLU A 12 6.87 -15.89 -14.23
C GLU A 12 7.61 -16.08 -12.92
N ARG A 13 8.05 -14.99 -12.27
CA ARG A 13 8.83 -15.09 -11.02
C ARG A 13 8.02 -15.78 -9.92
N SER A 14 8.69 -16.69 -9.21
CA SER A 14 8.20 -17.35 -7.99
C SER A 14 8.86 -16.82 -6.72
N HIS A 15 9.95 -16.06 -6.86
CA HIS A 15 10.67 -15.41 -5.78
C HIS A 15 10.97 -13.95 -6.15
N PRO A 16 11.04 -13.06 -5.14
CA PRO A 16 10.76 -13.28 -3.72
C PRO A 16 9.28 -13.61 -3.45
N ALA A 17 9.01 -14.43 -2.42
CA ALA A 17 7.64 -14.68 -1.98
C ALA A 17 7.27 -13.63 -0.92
N PHE A 18 6.05 -13.10 -0.98
CA PHE A 18 5.59 -12.05 -0.05
C PHE A 18 5.65 -12.55 1.40
N LEU A 19 4.79 -13.50 1.77
CA LEU A 19 4.94 -14.30 3.00
C LEU A 19 4.94 -15.79 2.63
N PRO A 20 5.58 -16.67 3.42
CA PRO A 20 5.36 -18.10 3.30
C PRO A 20 3.86 -18.40 3.43
N GLY A 21 3.29 -19.12 2.48
CA GLY A 21 1.86 -19.40 2.46
C GLY A 21 1.00 -18.31 1.82
N PHE A 22 1.56 -17.14 1.44
CA PHE A 22 0.79 -16.05 0.84
C PHE A 22 0.33 -16.40 -0.57
N ALA A 23 1.24 -16.90 -1.40
CA ALA A 23 0.86 -17.36 -2.75
C ALA A 23 -0.01 -18.61 -2.68
N GLU A 24 0.27 -19.50 -1.73
CA GLU A 24 -0.49 -20.73 -1.50
C GLU A 24 -1.91 -20.44 -1.00
N ALA A 25 -2.10 -19.39 -0.20
CA ALA A 25 -3.40 -18.87 0.19
C ALA A 25 -4.27 -18.47 -1.02
N PHE A 26 -3.66 -18.23 -2.19
CA PHE A 26 -4.33 -17.89 -3.44
C PHE A 26 -4.44 -19.07 -4.43
N SER A 27 -3.88 -20.23 -4.10
CA SER A 27 -3.91 -21.45 -4.94
C SER A 27 -4.61 -22.64 -4.29
N GLU A 28 -4.64 -22.72 -2.96
CA GLU A 28 -5.45 -23.69 -2.20
C GLU A 28 -6.95 -23.42 -2.37
N PRO A 29 -7.85 -24.38 -2.09
CA PRO A 29 -9.28 -24.12 -2.05
C PRO A 29 -9.56 -23.01 -1.04
N ALA A 30 -9.73 -21.79 -1.55
CA ALA A 30 -10.47 -20.66 -1.03
C ALA A 30 -11.11 -20.79 0.37
N SER A 31 -12.00 -21.77 0.51
CA SER A 31 -12.81 -22.06 1.69
C SER A 31 -12.01 -22.55 2.90
N LEU A 32 -10.79 -23.05 2.71
CA LEU A 32 -9.89 -23.49 3.78
C LEU A 32 -9.07 -22.34 4.38
N VAL A 33 -8.88 -21.27 3.62
CA VAL A 33 -8.03 -20.12 4.00
C VAL A 33 -8.89 -18.96 4.49
N PHE A 34 -9.98 -18.65 3.78
CA PHE A 34 -10.88 -17.56 4.11
C PHE A 34 -12.12 -18.11 4.82
N HIS A 35 -12.16 -17.96 6.15
CA HIS A 35 -13.26 -18.44 6.99
C HIS A 35 -14.64 -17.85 6.61
N ASN A 36 -14.68 -16.76 5.82
CA ASN A 36 -15.92 -16.16 5.32
C ASN A 36 -15.83 -15.66 3.86
N SER A 37 -15.55 -16.56 2.92
CA SER A 37 -15.41 -16.23 1.48
C SER A 37 -16.63 -15.53 0.86
N VAL A 38 -17.85 -15.82 1.33
CA VAL A 38 -19.08 -15.16 0.85
C VAL A 38 -19.10 -13.68 1.23
N GLU A 39 -18.78 -13.36 2.49
CA GLU A 39 -18.71 -11.97 2.95
C GLU A 39 -17.59 -11.20 2.25
N LEU A 40 -16.42 -11.83 2.09
CA LEU A 40 -15.29 -11.27 1.36
C LEU A 40 -15.65 -10.89 -0.09
N LEU A 41 -16.30 -11.80 -0.83
CA LEU A 41 -16.74 -11.53 -2.20
C LEU A 41 -17.80 -10.42 -2.26
N ALA A 42 -18.72 -10.37 -1.28
CA ALA A 42 -19.72 -9.31 -1.20
C ALA A 42 -19.07 -7.95 -0.93
N SER A 43 -18.09 -7.88 -0.01
CA SER A 43 -17.32 -6.64 0.24
C SER A 43 -16.52 -6.21 -0.99
N ALA A 44 -15.89 -7.15 -1.70
CA ALA A 44 -15.17 -6.84 -2.92
C ALA A 44 -16.09 -6.34 -4.05
N GLU A 45 -17.28 -6.92 -4.20
CA GLU A 45 -18.27 -6.42 -5.17
C GLU A 45 -18.76 -5.01 -4.78
N GLN A 46 -18.94 -4.71 -3.49
CA GLN A 46 -19.28 -3.37 -3.02
C GLN A 46 -18.16 -2.36 -3.34
N ILE A 47 -16.90 -2.72 -3.12
CA ILE A 47 -15.75 -1.90 -3.51
C ILE A 47 -15.73 -1.70 -5.04
N ALA A 48 -15.94 -2.75 -5.82
CA ALA A 48 -15.85 -2.71 -7.28
C ALA A 48 -16.98 -1.93 -7.95
N SER A 49 -18.20 -2.02 -7.41
CA SER A 49 -19.40 -1.42 -8.03
C SER A 49 -19.78 -0.07 -7.44
N GLN A 50 -19.51 0.14 -6.15
CA GLN A 50 -19.98 1.32 -5.40
C GLN A 50 -18.82 2.13 -4.80
N ARG A 51 -17.58 1.62 -4.87
CA ARG A 51 -16.41 2.20 -4.20
C ARG A 51 -16.71 2.54 -2.75
N ALA A 52 -17.34 1.61 -2.03
CA ALA A 52 -17.71 1.78 -0.64
C ALA A 52 -17.07 0.69 0.21
N TRP A 53 -16.42 1.07 1.30
CA TRP A 53 -15.82 0.17 2.28
C TRP A 53 -15.72 0.86 3.64
N LYS A 54 -15.33 0.09 4.66
CA LYS A 54 -15.19 0.62 6.01
C LYS A 54 -13.81 1.23 6.22
N VAL A 55 -13.78 2.43 6.81
CA VAL A 55 -12.57 3.09 7.31
C VAL A 55 -12.73 3.24 8.83
N MET A 56 -11.76 2.75 9.61
CA MET A 56 -11.88 2.69 11.08
C MET A 56 -13.13 1.93 11.59
N GLY A 57 -13.62 0.96 10.82
CA GLY A 57 -14.85 0.22 11.14
C GLY A 57 -16.15 0.98 10.91
N LEU A 58 -16.08 2.23 10.41
CA LEU A 58 -17.21 3.05 10.03
C LEU A 58 -17.44 2.94 8.53
N ASP A 59 -18.70 2.93 8.10
CA ASP A 59 -19.04 2.92 6.68
C ASP A 59 -18.61 4.25 6.04
N ALA A 60 -17.58 4.19 5.19
CA ALA A 60 -17.19 5.31 4.36
C ALA A 60 -17.86 5.13 2.99
N GLY A 61 -18.95 5.86 2.78
CA GLY A 61 -19.60 5.97 1.48
C GLY A 61 -18.93 7.06 0.67
N TYR A 62 -18.17 6.71 -0.36
CA TYR A 62 -17.67 7.69 -1.33
C TYR A 62 -18.80 7.93 -2.34
N VAL A 63 -19.47 9.07 -2.21
CA VAL A 63 -20.76 9.36 -2.85
C VAL A 63 -20.64 9.64 -4.36
N ASP A 64 -19.42 9.79 -4.88
CA ASP A 64 -19.17 10.14 -6.28
C ASP A 64 -18.49 9.02 -7.08
N GLU A 65 -18.57 9.12 -8.41
CA GLU A 65 -17.86 8.23 -9.35
C GLU A 65 -16.34 8.26 -9.18
N ASN A 66 -15.77 9.14 -8.35
CA ASN A 66 -14.35 9.17 -8.02
C ASN A 66 -14.17 9.36 -6.51
N VAL A 67 -13.29 8.54 -5.92
CA VAL A 67 -12.87 8.70 -4.52
C VAL A 67 -12.05 9.99 -4.40
N ASP A 68 -12.46 10.88 -3.50
CA ASP A 68 -11.65 12.03 -3.08
C ASP A 68 -10.66 11.58 -2.02
N TRP A 69 -9.39 11.44 -2.40
CA TRP A 69 -8.34 10.90 -1.54
C TRP A 69 -7.80 11.91 -0.51
N HIS A 70 -8.28 13.16 -0.54
CA HIS A 70 -7.96 14.21 0.43
C HIS A 70 -9.11 14.52 1.36
N ARG A 71 -10.31 13.97 1.11
CA ARG A 71 -11.47 14.14 1.98
C ARG A 71 -11.42 13.18 3.15
N ASP A 72 -11.40 13.73 4.36
CA ASP A 72 -11.63 12.94 5.57
C ASP A 72 -13.05 12.36 5.53
N PRO A 73 -13.23 11.02 5.49
CA PRO A 73 -14.53 10.39 5.31
C PRO A 73 -15.47 10.57 6.53
N ILE A 74 -14.97 11.02 7.68
CA ILE A 74 -15.79 11.23 8.88
C ILE A 74 -16.15 12.70 9.03
N SER A 75 -15.16 13.60 8.98
CA SER A 75 -15.39 15.05 9.14
C SER A 75 -15.85 15.73 7.86
N GLU A 76 -15.70 15.06 6.71
CA GLU A 76 -15.97 15.55 5.37
C GLU A 76 -15.09 16.74 4.93
N VAL A 77 -14.08 17.09 5.73
CA VAL A 77 -13.14 18.17 5.46
C VAL A 77 -12.05 17.69 4.50
N ASN A 78 -11.72 18.56 3.53
CA ASN A 78 -10.61 18.31 2.60
C ASN A 78 -9.28 18.78 3.17
N TRP A 79 -8.30 17.89 3.12
CA TRP A 79 -6.92 18.18 3.44
C TRP A 79 -6.23 18.92 2.28
N PRO A 80 -5.29 19.85 2.58
CA PRO A 80 -4.67 20.67 1.55
C PRO A 80 -3.67 19.86 0.71
N LEU A 81 -3.62 20.17 -0.59
CA LEU A 81 -2.59 19.70 -1.50
C LEU A 81 -1.43 20.70 -1.52
N GLU A 82 -0.64 20.69 -0.46
CA GLU A 82 0.55 21.53 -0.27
C GLU A 82 1.82 20.65 -0.16
N TYR A 83 3.01 21.23 -0.12
CA TYR A 83 4.23 20.45 0.12
C TYR A 83 4.08 19.70 1.45
N HIS A 84 4.35 18.39 1.44
CA HIS A 84 3.94 17.49 2.52
C HIS A 84 4.38 17.98 3.90
N ALA A 85 5.61 18.50 4.03
CA ALA A 85 6.18 18.95 5.30
C ALA A 85 5.58 20.27 5.83
N ASP A 86 4.95 21.08 4.97
CA ASP A 86 4.34 22.37 5.36
C ASP A 86 2.91 22.21 5.89
N ILE A 87 2.31 21.03 5.73
CA ILE A 87 0.93 20.76 6.12
C ILE A 87 0.80 20.75 7.64
N ASN A 88 -0.04 21.65 8.17
CA ASN A 88 -0.45 21.60 9.57
C ASN A 88 -1.42 20.43 9.80
N LEU A 89 -0.96 19.40 10.51
CA LEU A 89 -1.74 18.23 10.90
C LEU A 89 -2.78 18.50 12.00
N MET A 90 -2.63 19.60 12.74
CA MET A 90 -3.48 19.95 13.88
C MET A 90 -4.32 21.19 13.56
N ARG A 91 -5.50 20.97 12.96
CA ARG A 91 -6.28 22.03 12.30
C ARG A 91 -7.45 22.58 13.13
N GLY A 92 -7.93 21.83 14.13
CA GLY A 92 -9.04 22.26 15.00
C GLY A 92 -10.39 22.45 14.28
N ASP A 93 -10.49 22.02 13.02
CA ASP A 93 -11.68 22.10 12.16
C ASP A 93 -12.55 20.83 12.23
N GLY A 94 -12.24 19.92 13.16
CA GLY A 94 -12.92 18.64 13.33
C GLY A 94 -12.32 17.49 12.51
N SER A 95 -11.39 17.76 11.59
CA SER A 95 -10.66 16.73 10.86
C SER A 95 -9.57 16.06 11.70
N ASP A 96 -9.29 14.80 11.41
CA ASP A 96 -8.18 14.05 12.00
C ASP A 96 -7.39 13.36 10.89
N VAL A 97 -6.11 13.73 10.73
CA VAL A 97 -5.26 13.18 9.67
C VAL A 97 -5.15 11.66 9.74
N ARG A 98 -5.30 11.06 10.92
CA ARG A 98 -5.24 9.60 11.09
C ARG A 98 -6.41 8.89 10.41
N VAL A 99 -7.57 9.55 10.31
CA VAL A 99 -8.71 9.03 9.56
C VAL A 99 -8.42 9.08 8.07
N LEU A 100 -7.85 10.18 7.59
CA LEU A 100 -7.41 10.30 6.21
C LEU A 100 -6.33 9.27 5.86
N TRP A 101 -5.34 9.07 6.74
CA TRP A 101 -4.28 8.09 6.52
C TRP A 101 -4.80 6.66 6.54
N GLU A 102 -5.79 6.32 7.35
CA GLU A 102 -6.40 4.98 7.33
C GLU A 102 -7.02 4.65 5.96
N LEU A 103 -7.72 5.61 5.36
CA LEU A 103 -8.19 5.50 3.98
C LEU A 103 -7.00 5.29 3.02
N ASN A 104 -5.97 6.12 3.17
CA ASN A 104 -4.82 6.16 2.28
C ASN A 104 -3.72 5.12 2.58
N ARG A 105 -3.95 4.20 3.52
CA ARG A 105 -3.21 2.93 3.62
C ARG A 105 -3.69 1.89 2.61
N LEU A 106 -4.82 2.18 1.94
CA LEU A 106 -5.42 1.38 0.87
C LEU A 106 -5.66 -0.10 1.26
N PRO A 107 -6.13 -0.40 2.49
CA PRO A 107 -6.28 -1.80 2.94
C PRO A 107 -7.31 -2.58 2.12
N HIS A 108 -8.28 -1.90 1.52
CA HIS A 108 -9.32 -2.50 0.68
C HIS A 108 -8.77 -3.11 -0.62
N PHE A 109 -7.56 -2.75 -1.05
CA PHE A 109 -6.90 -3.44 -2.15
C PHE A 109 -6.54 -4.88 -1.82
N ILE A 110 -6.28 -5.20 -0.55
CA ILE A 110 -6.13 -6.60 -0.11
C ILE A 110 -7.45 -7.35 -0.22
N THR A 111 -8.58 -6.71 0.09
CA THR A 111 -9.92 -7.29 -0.11
C THR A 111 -10.17 -7.65 -1.57
N LEU A 112 -9.86 -6.73 -2.50
CA LEU A 112 -9.94 -6.99 -3.94
C LEU A 112 -8.99 -8.11 -4.39
N ALA A 113 -7.75 -8.12 -3.88
CA ALA A 113 -6.74 -9.12 -4.20
C ALA A 113 -7.16 -10.54 -3.75
N CYS A 114 -7.71 -10.65 -2.53
CA CYS A 114 -8.25 -11.90 -2.02
C CYS A 114 -9.45 -12.35 -2.87
N ALA A 115 -10.40 -11.46 -3.16
CA ALA A 115 -11.56 -11.79 -4.00
C ALA A 115 -11.16 -12.21 -5.42
N TYR A 116 -10.20 -11.52 -6.05
CA TYR A 116 -9.61 -11.93 -7.32
C TYR A 116 -8.99 -13.32 -7.25
N SER A 117 -8.26 -13.61 -6.18
CA SER A 117 -7.64 -14.91 -6.01
C SER A 117 -8.69 -16.03 -5.90
N LEU A 118 -9.84 -15.74 -5.30
CA LEU A 118 -10.98 -16.64 -5.16
C LEU A 118 -11.76 -16.86 -6.46
N SER A 119 -12.13 -15.79 -7.15
CA SER A 119 -13.06 -15.83 -8.28
C SER A 119 -12.38 -15.85 -9.64
N LYS A 120 -11.13 -15.39 -9.71
CA LYS A 120 -10.41 -15.02 -10.94
C LYS A 120 -11.18 -14.00 -11.80
N ASP A 121 -12.04 -13.20 -11.17
CA ASP A 121 -12.80 -12.14 -11.84
C ASP A 121 -11.92 -10.91 -12.08
N GLU A 122 -11.56 -10.69 -13.33
CA GLU A 122 -10.70 -9.59 -13.78
C GLU A 122 -11.26 -8.19 -13.47
N ARG A 123 -12.55 -8.06 -13.14
CA ARG A 123 -13.13 -6.80 -12.68
C ARG A 123 -12.44 -6.26 -11.42
N PHE A 124 -11.98 -7.14 -10.52
CA PHE A 124 -11.28 -6.73 -9.30
C PHE A 124 -9.88 -6.18 -9.61
N ALA A 125 -9.16 -6.78 -10.57
CA ALA A 125 -7.86 -6.26 -11.02
C ALA A 125 -8.03 -4.91 -11.76
N ALA A 126 -9.06 -4.80 -12.61
CA ALA A 126 -9.37 -3.56 -13.30
C ALA A 126 -9.71 -2.43 -12.34
N GLU A 127 -10.51 -2.68 -11.30
CA GLU A 127 -10.84 -1.66 -10.31
C GLU A 127 -9.64 -1.27 -9.44
N PHE A 128 -8.77 -2.23 -9.06
CA PHE A 128 -7.51 -1.92 -8.39
C PHE A 128 -6.68 -0.92 -9.20
N LEU A 129 -6.48 -1.17 -10.50
CA LEU A 129 -5.71 -0.28 -11.37
C LEU A 129 -6.38 1.10 -11.54
N ASN A 130 -7.70 1.12 -11.65
CA ASN A 130 -8.49 2.35 -11.75
C ASN A 130 -8.34 3.22 -10.50
N GLN A 131 -8.55 2.65 -9.32
CA GLN A 131 -8.40 3.37 -8.05
C GLN A 131 -6.95 3.78 -7.79
N LEU A 132 -5.97 2.93 -8.11
CA LEU A 132 -4.56 3.25 -7.98
C LEU A 132 -4.15 4.41 -8.89
N GLY A 133 -4.63 4.43 -10.13
CA GLY A 133 -4.43 5.54 -11.06
C GLY A 133 -5.03 6.84 -10.55
N SER A 134 -6.27 6.79 -10.04
CA SER A 134 -6.94 7.95 -9.42
C SER A 134 -6.18 8.45 -8.18
N TRP A 135 -5.74 7.53 -7.31
CA TRP A 135 -4.94 7.87 -6.13
C TRP A 135 -3.65 8.57 -6.51
N ARG A 136 -2.88 8.02 -7.45
CA ARG A 136 -1.61 8.59 -7.91
C ARG A 136 -1.80 9.97 -8.54
N ALA A 137 -2.88 10.17 -9.30
CA ALA A 137 -3.19 11.47 -9.91
C ALA A 137 -3.52 12.56 -8.86
N GLN A 138 -4.18 12.19 -7.77
CA GLN A 138 -4.52 13.11 -6.68
C GLN A 138 -3.40 13.28 -5.65
N ASN A 139 -2.46 12.34 -5.55
CA ASN A 139 -1.38 12.32 -4.56
C ASN A 139 0.01 12.40 -5.22
N PRO A 140 0.35 13.51 -5.89
CA PRO A 140 1.68 13.68 -6.49
C PRO A 140 2.78 13.54 -5.43
N PHE A 141 3.90 12.95 -5.84
CA PHE A 141 5.05 12.66 -4.98
C PHE A 141 5.47 13.89 -4.15
N GLY A 142 5.48 13.74 -2.81
CA GLY A 142 5.87 14.80 -1.87
C GLY A 142 4.83 15.89 -1.62
N TYR A 143 3.57 15.71 -2.04
CA TYR A 143 2.50 16.70 -1.84
C TYR A 143 1.25 16.10 -1.23
N GLY A 144 0.62 16.85 -0.32
CA GLY A 144 -0.58 16.42 0.39
C GLY A 144 -0.29 15.62 1.65
N ALA A 145 -1.31 15.50 2.50
CA ALA A 145 -1.17 14.87 3.82
C ALA A 145 -0.75 13.39 3.72
N ASN A 146 -1.07 12.71 2.61
CA ASN A 146 -0.76 11.29 2.40
C ASN A 146 0.74 10.99 2.19
N TRP A 147 1.55 12.03 1.98
CA TRP A 147 3.01 11.99 1.96
C TRP A 147 3.63 12.65 3.20
N ASN A 148 2.87 13.09 4.19
CA ASN A 148 3.47 13.84 5.32
C ASN A 148 4.28 12.95 6.28
N CYS A 149 3.86 11.69 6.46
CA CYS A 149 4.42 10.74 7.42
C CYS A 149 5.01 9.52 6.69
N ALA A 150 6.28 9.19 6.94
CA ALA A 150 6.99 8.10 6.26
C ALA A 150 6.45 6.71 6.67
N MET A 151 6.02 6.53 7.91
CA MET A 151 5.36 5.32 8.40
C MET A 151 4.11 5.04 7.59
N GLU A 152 3.31 6.06 7.29
CA GLU A 152 2.07 5.91 6.51
C GLU A 152 2.37 5.54 5.05
N VAL A 153 3.45 6.07 4.49
CA VAL A 153 3.95 5.71 3.16
C VAL A 153 4.46 4.26 3.15
N ALA A 154 5.15 3.82 4.21
CA ALA A 154 5.62 2.45 4.38
C ALA A 154 4.46 1.45 4.51
N LEU A 155 3.45 1.76 5.33
CA LEU A 155 2.25 0.94 5.47
C LEU A 155 1.47 0.82 4.16
N ARG A 156 1.28 1.93 3.43
CA ARG A 156 0.65 1.93 2.11
C ARG A 156 1.45 1.09 1.11
N ALA A 157 2.79 1.21 1.09
CA ALA A 157 3.64 0.41 0.22
C ALA A 157 3.46 -1.09 0.46
N MET A 158 3.33 -1.53 1.71
CA MET A 158 3.08 -2.95 2.03
C MET A 158 1.70 -3.43 1.53
N SER A 159 0.64 -2.63 1.71
CA SER A 159 -0.69 -2.95 1.15
C SER A 159 -0.63 -3.07 -0.38
N LEU A 160 0.05 -2.14 -1.04
CA LEU A 160 0.22 -2.13 -2.49
C LEU A 160 1.03 -3.35 -2.98
N LEU A 161 2.12 -3.72 -2.28
CA LEU A 161 2.91 -4.91 -2.62
C LEU A 161 2.06 -6.18 -2.52
N GLY A 162 1.30 -6.34 -1.43
CA GLY A 162 0.42 -7.50 -1.24
C GLY A 162 -0.63 -7.61 -2.34
N ALA A 163 -1.26 -6.50 -2.71
CA ALA A 163 -2.22 -6.46 -3.80
C ALA A 163 -1.56 -6.74 -5.16
N PHE A 164 -0.42 -6.10 -5.45
CA PHE A 164 0.31 -6.29 -6.70
C PHE A 164 0.74 -7.74 -6.91
N GLU A 165 1.19 -8.44 -5.86
CA GLU A 165 1.54 -9.86 -5.95
C GLU A 165 0.36 -10.75 -6.37
N ALA A 166 -0.86 -10.43 -5.95
CA ALA A 166 -2.05 -11.14 -6.42
C ALA A 166 -2.42 -10.79 -7.87
N PHE A 167 -2.26 -9.52 -8.26
CA PHE A 167 -2.72 -9.02 -9.56
C PHE A 167 -1.70 -9.13 -10.69
N ARG A 168 -0.40 -9.35 -10.44
CA ARG A 168 0.65 -9.37 -11.47
C ARG A 168 0.43 -10.38 -12.61
N HIS A 169 -0.35 -11.45 -12.34
CA HIS A 169 -0.72 -12.45 -13.34
C HIS A 169 -1.94 -12.08 -14.19
N SER A 170 -2.70 -11.05 -13.78
CA SER A 170 -3.87 -10.59 -14.52
C SER A 170 -3.48 -10.13 -15.92
N PRO A 171 -4.25 -10.48 -16.96
CA PRO A 171 -4.08 -9.95 -18.31
C PRO A 171 -4.36 -8.44 -18.40
N VAL A 172 -5.04 -7.84 -17.41
CA VAL A 172 -5.31 -6.39 -17.37
C VAL A 172 -4.05 -5.60 -16.99
N VAL A 173 -3.09 -6.21 -16.30
CA VAL A 173 -1.79 -5.61 -16.04
C VAL A 173 -0.92 -5.75 -17.29
N ASP A 174 -0.85 -4.67 -18.06
CA ASP A 174 0.02 -4.54 -19.23
C ASP A 174 1.37 -3.88 -18.88
N GLU A 175 2.21 -3.66 -19.88
CA GLU A 175 3.53 -3.06 -19.71
C GLU A 175 3.47 -1.64 -19.12
N ASN A 176 2.47 -0.84 -19.48
CA ASN A 176 2.34 0.53 -19.00
C ASN A 176 1.88 0.55 -17.54
N GLN A 177 0.91 -0.31 -17.20
CA GLN A 177 0.45 -0.45 -15.82
C GLN A 177 1.56 -0.94 -14.90
N LEU A 178 2.33 -1.94 -15.35
CA LEU A 178 3.49 -2.40 -14.61
C LEU A 178 4.51 -1.27 -14.40
N ALA A 179 4.84 -0.50 -15.44
CA ALA A 179 5.76 0.62 -15.33
C ALA A 179 5.28 1.68 -14.33
N ASN A 180 3.98 2.02 -14.35
CA ASN A 180 3.39 2.97 -13.41
C ASN A 180 3.41 2.47 -11.96
N ILE A 181 3.14 1.18 -11.75
CA ILE A 181 3.21 0.55 -10.42
C ILE A 181 4.64 0.55 -9.90
N LEU A 182 5.62 0.18 -10.72
CA LEU A 182 7.03 0.18 -10.32
C LEU A 182 7.55 1.59 -10.03
N ALA A 183 7.16 2.59 -10.83
CA ALA A 183 7.48 3.99 -10.54
C ALA A 183 6.85 4.46 -9.23
N LEU A 184 5.63 4.01 -8.91
CA LEU A 184 4.99 4.31 -7.63
C LEU A 184 5.76 3.70 -6.46
N PHE A 185 6.19 2.45 -6.57
CA PHE A 185 7.01 1.82 -5.52
C PHE A 185 8.37 2.51 -5.35
N ASP A 186 8.98 2.94 -6.46
CA ASP A 186 10.24 3.68 -6.42
C ASP A 186 10.10 5.02 -5.69
N GLU A 187 9.02 5.75 -5.97
CA GLU A 187 8.64 6.96 -5.23
C GLU A 187 8.41 6.67 -3.74
N HIS A 188 7.72 5.58 -3.39
CA HIS A 188 7.51 5.24 -1.97
C HIS A 188 8.83 4.96 -1.26
N GLY A 189 9.69 4.13 -1.84
CA GLY A 189 10.99 3.79 -1.26
C GLY A 189 11.89 5.02 -1.11
N THR A 190 11.94 5.86 -2.14
CA THR A 190 12.69 7.13 -2.13
C THR A 190 12.17 8.05 -1.03
N PHE A 191 10.85 8.26 -0.97
CA PHE A 191 10.24 9.12 0.04
C PHE A 191 10.58 8.66 1.46
N ILE A 192 10.35 7.39 1.77
CA ILE A 192 10.61 6.82 3.10
C ILE A 192 12.09 7.01 3.45
N ARG A 193 12.99 6.70 2.52
CA ARG A 193 14.45 6.78 2.73
C ARG A 193 14.95 8.20 3.01
N GLU A 194 14.29 9.20 2.44
CA GLU A 194 14.62 10.62 2.59
C GLU A 194 13.94 11.29 3.79
N ASN A 195 12.87 10.70 4.33
CA ASN A 195 12.01 11.30 5.36
C ASN A 195 11.88 10.43 6.63
N LEU A 196 12.89 9.64 6.94
CA LEU A 196 12.91 8.75 8.12
C LEU A 196 12.55 9.49 9.41
N GLU A 197 11.60 8.94 10.17
CA GLU A 197 11.09 9.48 11.43
C GLU A 197 11.99 9.12 12.62
N PHE A 198 13.30 9.34 12.43
CA PHE A 198 14.34 9.02 13.38
C PHE A 198 14.57 10.15 14.39
N SER A 199 14.86 9.78 15.64
CA SER A 199 15.32 10.70 16.67
C SER A 199 16.46 10.08 17.47
N TYR A 200 17.53 10.86 17.69
CA TYR A 200 18.65 10.47 18.54
C TYR A 200 18.28 10.36 20.03
N VAL A 201 17.15 10.95 20.44
CA VAL A 201 16.70 10.95 21.84
C VAL A 201 15.85 9.71 22.13
N ALA A 202 14.88 9.43 21.26
CA ALA A 202 13.99 8.28 21.38
C ALA A 202 13.45 7.91 20.00
N THR A 203 13.70 6.67 19.59
CA THR A 203 13.04 6.07 18.43
C THR A 203 11.67 5.51 18.83
N SER A 204 10.77 5.41 17.87
CA SER A 204 9.39 4.95 18.08
C SER A 204 9.01 3.86 17.08
N ASN A 205 7.76 3.39 17.18
CA ASN A 205 7.15 2.54 16.17
C ASN A 205 7.06 3.19 14.77
N HIS A 206 7.14 4.52 14.67
CA HIS A 206 7.19 5.20 13.37
C HIS A 206 8.49 4.84 12.65
N TYR A 207 9.64 5.12 13.26
CA TYR A 207 10.93 4.77 12.67
C TYR A 207 11.03 3.27 12.34
N LEU A 208 10.57 2.39 13.24
CA LEU A 208 10.58 0.95 12.95
C LEU A 208 9.71 0.60 11.74
N SER A 209 8.55 1.24 11.58
CA SER A 209 7.69 1.06 10.41
C SER A 209 8.35 1.54 9.11
N ASP A 210 9.06 2.67 9.13
CA ASP A 210 9.82 3.18 7.98
C ASP A 210 10.81 2.14 7.49
N LEU A 211 11.59 1.58 8.42
CA LEU A 211 12.59 0.56 8.14
C LEU A 211 11.96 -0.70 7.56
N ILE A 212 10.84 -1.14 8.13
CA ILE A 212 10.08 -2.30 7.62
C ILE A 212 9.61 -2.05 6.19
N GLY A 213 9.11 -0.85 5.86
CA GLY A 213 8.73 -0.48 4.50
C GLY A 213 9.89 -0.59 3.51
N LEU A 214 11.07 -0.05 3.86
CA LEU A 214 12.28 -0.17 3.04
C LEU A 214 12.73 -1.62 2.86
N VAL A 215 12.68 -2.43 3.92
CA VAL A 215 12.99 -3.86 3.83
C VAL A 215 12.03 -4.56 2.87
N TRP A 216 10.73 -4.34 2.98
CA TRP A 216 9.74 -4.96 2.11
C TRP A 216 9.91 -4.56 0.64
N LEU A 217 10.10 -3.28 0.36
CA LEU A 217 10.36 -2.80 -1.00
C LEU A 217 11.67 -3.40 -1.56
N GLY A 218 12.73 -3.38 -0.75
CA GLY A 218 14.04 -3.90 -1.13
C GLY A 218 14.05 -5.42 -1.35
N VAL A 219 13.26 -6.17 -0.57
CA VAL A 219 13.08 -7.62 -0.78
C VAL A 219 12.23 -7.87 -2.02
N MET A 220 11.06 -7.24 -2.13
CA MET A 220 10.02 -7.62 -3.10
C MET A 220 10.27 -7.09 -4.51
N LEU A 221 11.06 -6.03 -4.65
CA LEU A 221 11.31 -5.35 -5.92
C LEU A 221 12.82 -5.13 -6.14
N PRO A 222 13.64 -6.20 -6.14
CA PRO A 222 15.09 -6.09 -6.38
C PRO A 222 15.44 -5.54 -7.76
N GLU A 223 14.46 -5.40 -8.65
CA GLU A 223 14.60 -4.79 -9.97
C GLU A 223 14.68 -3.25 -9.92
N LEU A 224 14.29 -2.60 -8.81
CA LEU A 224 14.42 -1.15 -8.63
C LEU A 224 15.86 -0.76 -8.32
N GLU A 225 16.27 0.41 -8.80
CA GLU A 225 17.67 0.89 -8.73
C GLU A 225 18.19 0.94 -7.29
N ASN A 226 17.38 1.44 -6.35
CA ASN A 226 17.77 1.63 -4.95
C ASN A 226 17.35 0.48 -4.01
N ALA A 227 16.69 -0.57 -4.52
CA ALA A 227 16.15 -1.65 -3.69
C ALA A 227 17.19 -2.32 -2.79
N ALA A 228 18.40 -2.57 -3.32
CA ALA A 228 19.49 -3.16 -2.53
C ALA A 228 19.95 -2.25 -1.39
N GLU A 229 20.02 -0.92 -1.61
CA GLU A 229 20.37 0.04 -0.56
C GLU A 229 19.30 0.08 0.52
N TRP A 230 18.03 0.15 0.13
CA TRP A 230 16.90 0.13 1.06
C TRP A 230 16.88 -1.12 1.91
N LEU A 231 17.13 -2.29 1.30
CA LEU A 231 17.19 -3.56 2.00
C LEU A 231 18.33 -3.61 3.03
N ASP A 232 19.54 -3.24 2.61
CA ASP A 232 20.72 -3.29 3.47
C ASP A 232 20.62 -2.28 4.61
N PHE A 233 20.16 -1.06 4.32
CA PHE A 233 19.90 -0.03 5.33
C PHE A 233 18.83 -0.49 6.33
N GLY A 234 17.66 -0.88 5.82
CA GLY A 234 16.51 -1.27 6.62
C GLY A 234 16.82 -2.45 7.55
N LYS A 235 17.47 -3.51 7.04
CA LYS A 235 17.86 -4.67 7.86
C LYS A 235 18.81 -4.29 8.98
N ARG A 236 19.83 -3.49 8.68
CA ARG A 236 20.84 -3.08 9.67
C ARG A 236 20.21 -2.25 10.78
N GLU A 237 19.39 -1.26 10.44
CA GLU A 237 18.75 -0.40 11.43
C GLU A 237 17.65 -1.13 12.21
N MET A 238 16.91 -2.04 11.56
CA MET A 238 15.88 -2.83 12.25
C MET A 238 16.50 -3.69 13.35
N LEU A 239 17.65 -4.33 13.09
CA LEU A 239 18.37 -5.09 14.13
C LEU A 239 18.80 -4.20 15.30
N ARG A 240 19.25 -2.97 15.03
CA ARG A 240 19.56 -1.99 16.09
C ARG A 240 18.34 -1.60 16.92
N GLU A 241 17.17 -1.49 16.29
CA GLU A 241 15.92 -1.20 17.00
C GLU A 241 15.45 -2.41 17.83
N MET A 242 15.66 -3.63 17.36
CA MET A 242 15.37 -4.84 18.14
C MET A 242 16.19 -4.88 19.45
N ASP A 243 17.48 -4.53 19.40
CA ASP A 243 18.34 -4.45 20.58
C ASP A 243 17.87 -3.38 21.60
N LYS A 244 17.13 -2.35 21.16
CA LYS A 244 16.60 -1.28 22.03
C LYS A 244 15.22 -1.58 22.59
N GLN A 245 14.34 -2.16 21.77
CA GLN A 245 12.91 -2.26 22.06
C GLN A 245 12.52 -3.61 22.67
N ILE A 246 13.40 -4.62 22.62
CA ILE A 246 13.17 -5.94 23.22
C ILE A 246 14.09 -6.10 24.43
N LEU A 247 13.50 -6.27 25.62
CA LEU A 247 14.26 -6.53 26.84
C LEU A 247 14.87 -7.93 26.79
N THR A 248 16.16 -8.05 27.06
CA THR A 248 16.79 -9.34 27.34
C THR A 248 16.39 -9.79 28.75
N VAL A 249 15.79 -10.97 28.85
CA VAL A 249 15.43 -11.64 30.12
C VAL A 249 16.68 -12.14 30.84
#